data_AF-A0A4Y8SZX7-F1
#
_entry.id   AF-A0A4Y8SZX7-F1
#
_cell.length_a   1.000
_cell.length_b   1.000
_cell.length_c   1.000
_cell.angle_alpha   90.00
_cell.angle_beta   90.00
_cell.angle_gamma   90.00
#
_symmetry.space_group_name_H-M   'P 1'
#
loop_
_entity.id
_entity.type
_entity.pdbx_description
1 polymer ?
#
loop_
_entity_poly.entity_id
_entity_poly.type
_entity_poly.pdbx_seq_one_letter_code
_entity_poly.pdbx_strand_id
1 'polypeptide(L)' 'MPPKTKKNCRFVTPITSVQDPGSYVAVMKLGENYYYGGSFKIKK' A
#
# COMPACT_ATOMS: atom_id res chain seq x y z
N MET A 1 19.83 25.62 9.68
CA MET A 1 18.83 24.96 8.82
C MET A 1 17.93 24.12 9.72
N PRO A 2 16.59 24.28 9.72
CA PRO A 2 15.75 23.47 10.59
C PRO A 2 15.65 22.04 10.04
N PRO A 3 15.48 21.02 10.91
CA PRO A 3 15.43 19.62 10.49
C PRO A 3 14.13 19.33 9.74
N LYS A 4 14.23 18.68 8.58
CA LYS A 4 13.07 18.21 7.80
C LYS A 4 12.35 17.13 8.60
N THR A 5 11.22 17.45 9.21
CA THR A 5 10.31 16.44 9.78
C THR A 5 9.75 15.58 8.64
N LYS A 6 10.20 14.32 8.52
CA LYS A 6 9.55 13.33 7.64
C LYS A 6 8.17 13.01 8.23
N LYS A 7 7.10 13.55 7.64
CA LYS A 7 5.74 13.08 7.90
C LYS A 7 5.60 11.69 7.27
N ASN A 8 5.44 10.66 8.11
CA ASN A 8 5.13 9.31 7.64
C ASN A 8 3.62 9.15 7.49
N CYS A 9 3.15 8.82 6.29
CA CYS A 9 1.74 8.44 6.06
C CYS A 9 1.54 6.95 6.36
N ARG A 10 0.43 6.59 7.00
CA ARG A 10 0.07 5.21 7.33
C ARG A 10 -1.25 4.85 6.65
N PHE A 11 -1.24 3.84 5.79
CA PHE A 11 -2.42 3.26 5.16
C PHE A 11 -2.70 1.88 5.76
N VAL A 12 -3.90 1.68 6.30
CA VAL A 12 -4.31 0.41 6.91
C VAL A 12 -5.69 0.06 6.37
N THR A 13 -5.84 -1.16 5.88
CA THR A 13 -7.11 -1.71 5.44
C THR A 13 -7.21 -3.18 5.89
N PRO A 14 -8.36 -3.63 6.40
CA PRO A 14 -8.55 -5.03 6.72
C PRO A 14 -8.61 -5.88 5.44
N ILE A 15 -8.00 -7.06 5.49
CA ILE A 15 -8.23 -8.12 4.50
C ILE A 15 -9.48 -8.87 4.95
N THR A 16 -10.52 -8.91 4.12
CA THR A 16 -11.84 -9.45 4.48
C THR A 16 -12.26 -10.55 3.50
N SER A 17 -13.25 -11.37 3.89
CA SER A 17 -13.79 -12.46 3.05
C SER A 17 -14.48 -11.99 1.77
N VAL A 18 -14.68 -10.68 1.60
CA VAL A 18 -15.18 -10.07 0.36
C VAL A 18 -14.10 -10.06 -0.73
N GLN A 19 -12.82 -10.13 -0.35
CA GLN A 19 -11.71 -10.24 -1.29
C GLN A 19 -11.58 -11.70 -1.73
N ASP A 20 -11.80 -11.94 -3.02
CA ASP A 20 -11.61 -13.27 -3.59
C ASP A 20 -10.16 -13.75 -3.44
N PRO A 21 -9.92 -15.06 -3.28
CA PRO A 21 -8.58 -15.61 -3.35
C PRO A 21 -7.91 -15.28 -4.68
N GLY A 22 -6.70 -14.73 -4.64
CA GLY A 22 -6.04 -14.25 -5.85
C GLY A 22 -4.70 -13.57 -5.60
N SER A 23 -4.07 -13.14 -6.69
CA SER A 23 -2.85 -12.34 -6.66
C SER A 23 -3.20 -10.86 -6.73
N TYR A 24 -2.73 -10.09 -5.76
CA TYR A 24 -2.95 -8.65 -5.59
C TYR A 24 -1.61 -7.91 -5.60
N VAL A 25 -1.63 -6.60 -5.88
CA VAL A 25 -0.47 -5.70 -5.81
C VAL A 25 -0.87 -4.42 -5.10
N ALA A 26 -0.03 -3.96 -4.18
CA ALA A 26 -0.22 -2.65 -3.55
C ALA A 26 0.46 -1.56 -4.39
N VAL A 27 -0.27 -0.50 -4.71
CA VAL A 27 0.23 0.66 -5.48
C VAL A 27 -0.04 1.94 -4.70
N MET A 28 1.00 2.76 -4.52
CA MET A 28 0.87 4.11 -3.98
C MET A 28 1.21 5.12 -5.07
N LYS A 29 0.28 6.05 -5.34
CA LYS A 29 0.55 7.21 -6.20
C LYS A 29 0.84 8.42 -5.32
N LEU A 30 1.97 9.10 -5.55
CA LEU A 30 2.35 10.31 -4.83
C LEU A 30 2.78 11.39 -5.85
N GLY A 31 1.92 12.38 -6.05
CA GLY A 31 2.05 13.32 -7.16
C GLY A 31 1.95 12.57 -8.50
N GLU A 32 2.97 12.73 -9.34
CA GLU A 32 3.07 12.05 -10.64
C GLU A 32 3.81 10.70 -10.56
N ASN A 33 4.32 10.32 -9.39
CA ASN A 33 5.12 9.11 -9.19
C ASN A 33 4.25 7.92 -8.72
N TYR A 34 4.63 6.72 -9.13
CA TYR A 34 4.02 5.46 -8.71
C TYR A 34 5.03 4.58 -7.97
N TYR A 35 4.60 3.99 -6.86
CA TYR A 35 5.39 3.07 -6.03
C TYR A 35 4.63 1.75 -5.86
N TYR A 36 5.33 0.63 -6.00
CA TYR A 36 4.75 -0.72 -5.98
C TYR A 36 5.32 -1.54 -4.84
N GLY A 37 4.45 -2.20 -4.06
CA GLY A 37 4.84 -3.05 -2.94
C GLY A 37 5.17 -4.50 -3.32
N GLY A 38 5.14 -4.84 -4.62
CA GLY A 38 5.22 -6.22 -5.09
C GLY A 38 3.88 -6.95 -5.03
N SER A 39 3.84 -8.14 -5.64
CA SER A 39 2.64 -8.99 -5.66
C SER A 39 2.55 -9.86 -4.41
N PHE A 40 1.35 -10.02 -3.87
CA PHE A 40 1.05 -10.91 -2.76
C PHE A 40 -0.23 -11.69 -3.05
N LYS A 41 -0.38 -12.86 -2.41
CA LYS A 41 -1.59 -13.69 -2.55
C LYS A 41 -2.49 -13.49 -1.35
N ILE A 42 -3.77 -13.23 -1.60
CA ILE A 42 -4.82 -13.37 -0.58
C ILE A 42 -5.40 -14.78 -0.73
N LYS A 43 -5.50 -15.48 0.40
CA LYS A 43 -6.13 -16.80 0.50
C LYS A 43 -7.30 -16.68 1.47
N LYS A 44 -8.30 -17.57 1.32
CA LYS A 44 -9.36 -17.74 2.31
C LYS A 44 -8.81 -18.31 3.61
#